data_AF-A0A349YHC7-F1
#
_entry.id   AF-A0A349YHC7-F1
#
_cell.length_a   1.000
_cell.length_b   1.000
_cell.length_c   1.000
_cell.angle_alpha   90.00
_cell.angle_beta   90.00
_cell.angle_gamma   90.00
#
_symmetry.space_group_name_H-M   'P 1'
#
loop_
_entity.id
_entity.type
_entity.pdbx_description
1 polymer ?
#
loop_
_entity_poly.entity_id
_entity_poly.type
_entity_poly.pdbx_seq_one_letter_code
_entity_poly.pdbx_strand_id
1 'polypeptide(L)'
;EKMLANDSFVCNDTYLDNEAKRVSIITGPNMAGKSTYMRQTALIVLMAQIGSFVPAESANIGIVDRIFTRVGASDDLASGQSTFMVEMTEVANILRNATKNSLLILDEIGRGTSTFDGLSIAWAVVEHIANKKLLGAKTLFATHYHELTELEGKLDGVNNYCIAVKEQGDDIVFLRKIVAGGADKSYGIQVAKLAGVPKEVLKRANELVVQLSNQDISKNAKKIADSHVKKEKQEHEKVSKDVEGQLSFFTMLKPEKQENNEIIDEIEKLDITQMTPMDAMNVLYKLQQKAKQMK
;
A
#
# COMPACT_ATOMS: atom_id res chain seq x y z
N GLU A 1 15.38 22.36 -12.90
CA GLU A 1 16.22 21.15 -12.89
C GLU A 1 17.33 21.28 -13.92
N LYS A 2 18.60 21.01 -13.54
CA LYS A 2 19.68 20.83 -14.52
C LYS A 2 19.54 19.42 -15.07
N MET A 3 19.30 19.27 -16.37
CA MET A 3 19.37 17.97 -17.04
C MET A 3 20.80 17.45 -16.92
N LEU A 4 20.95 16.20 -16.46
CA LEU A 4 22.23 15.49 -16.48
C LEU A 4 22.68 15.37 -17.93
N ALA A 5 23.81 15.98 -18.28
CA ALA A 5 24.45 15.77 -19.56
C ALA A 5 24.97 14.32 -19.61
N ASN A 6 24.52 13.55 -20.59
CA ASN A 6 24.98 12.19 -20.98
C ASN A 6 24.21 10.94 -20.48
N ASP A 7 23.01 11.05 -19.92
CA ASP A 7 22.16 9.86 -19.73
C ASP A 7 21.08 9.76 -20.82
N SER A 8 21.09 8.67 -21.60
CA SER A 8 20.02 8.36 -22.55
C SER A 8 18.71 8.12 -21.79
N PHE A 9 17.62 8.75 -22.24
CA PHE A 9 16.28 8.50 -21.69
C PHE A 9 15.83 7.06 -22.02
N VAL A 10 15.34 6.34 -21.02
CA VAL A 10 14.84 4.96 -21.20
C VAL A 10 13.34 5.01 -21.49
N CYS A 11 12.96 4.58 -22.69
CA CYS A 11 11.55 4.52 -23.11
C CYS A 11 10.77 3.45 -22.34
N ASN A 12 9.53 3.79 -21.97
CA ASN A 12 8.63 2.94 -21.20
C ASN A 12 7.26 2.91 -21.86
N ASP A 13 6.68 1.71 -21.95
CA ASP A 13 5.35 1.49 -22.47
C ASP A 13 4.33 1.76 -21.37
N THR A 14 3.21 2.38 -21.74
CA THR A 14 2.07 2.59 -20.84
C THR A 14 0.84 1.97 -21.47
N TYR A 15 0.15 1.10 -20.72
CA TYR A 15 -1.12 0.55 -21.14
C TYR A 15 -2.16 0.72 -20.03
N LEU A 16 -3.21 1.48 -20.33
CA LEU A 16 -4.38 1.63 -19.49
C LEU A 16 -5.65 1.47 -20.32
N ASP A 17 -6.63 0.75 -19.82
CA ASP A 17 -7.94 0.59 -20.47
C ASP A 17 -9.09 0.86 -19.48
N ASN A 18 -10.32 0.79 -20.00
CA ASN A 18 -11.53 0.95 -19.20
C ASN A 18 -12.03 -0.40 -18.64
N GLU A 19 -11.20 -1.44 -18.64
CA GLU A 19 -11.58 -2.81 -18.29
C GLU A 19 -10.57 -3.41 -17.29
N ALA A 20 -9.68 -4.30 -17.74
CA ALA A 20 -8.83 -5.11 -16.87
C ALA A 20 -7.53 -4.41 -16.46
N LYS A 21 -7.16 -3.29 -17.07
CA LYS A 21 -5.91 -2.55 -16.80
C LYS A 21 -6.19 -1.08 -16.54
N ARG A 22 -7.02 -0.81 -15.53
CA ARG A 22 -7.54 0.52 -15.23
C ARG A 22 -6.64 1.30 -14.28
N VAL A 23 -6.10 0.63 -13.27
CA VAL A 23 -5.26 1.20 -12.22
C VAL A 23 -3.92 0.46 -12.21
N SER A 24 -2.85 1.21 -12.40
CA SER A 24 -1.48 0.69 -12.27
C SER A 24 -0.89 1.14 -10.94
N ILE A 25 -0.61 0.19 -10.03
CA ILE A 25 0.13 0.44 -8.80
C ILE A 25 1.62 0.31 -9.12
N ILE A 26 2.35 1.41 -8.97
CA ILE A 26 3.76 1.53 -9.35
C ILE A 26 4.60 1.61 -8.09
N THR A 27 5.37 0.56 -7.84
CA THR A 27 6.26 0.45 -6.69
C THR A 27 7.73 0.62 -7.09
N GLY A 28 8.56 0.96 -6.11
CA GLY A 28 10.00 1.09 -6.29
C GLY A 28 10.58 2.23 -5.47
N PRO A 29 11.90 2.31 -5.33
CA PRO A 29 12.55 3.34 -4.52
C PRO A 29 12.37 4.74 -5.09
N ASN A 30 12.58 5.74 -4.23
CA ASN A 30 12.55 7.14 -4.64
C ASN A 30 13.76 7.44 -5.53
N MET A 31 13.59 8.38 -6.48
CA MET A 31 14.53 8.69 -7.56
C MET A 31 14.70 7.62 -8.67
N ALA A 32 13.97 6.51 -8.62
CA ALA A 32 14.08 5.46 -9.64
C ALA A 32 13.33 5.77 -10.96
N GLY A 33 12.56 6.87 -11.01
CA GLY A 33 11.87 7.34 -12.22
C GLY A 33 10.35 7.22 -12.22
N LYS A 34 9.71 6.82 -11.10
CA LYS A 34 8.23 6.70 -10.98
C LYS A 34 7.50 7.97 -11.43
N SER A 35 7.85 9.12 -10.81
CA SER A 35 7.21 10.40 -11.11
C SER A 35 7.51 10.89 -12.54
N THR A 36 8.65 10.50 -13.12
CA THR A 36 8.96 10.79 -14.53
C THR A 36 8.07 9.98 -15.46
N TYR A 37 7.92 8.67 -15.22
CA TYR A 37 7.04 7.78 -15.97
C TYR A 37 5.56 8.23 -15.92
N MET A 38 5.09 8.68 -14.76
CA MET A 38 3.74 9.18 -14.63
C MET A 38 3.55 10.52 -15.35
N ARG A 39 4.47 11.47 -15.16
CA ARG A 39 4.42 12.79 -15.83
C ARG A 39 4.47 12.67 -17.35
N GLN A 40 5.32 11.79 -17.90
CA GLN A 40 5.36 11.58 -19.36
C GLN A 40 4.00 11.10 -19.89
N THR A 41 3.29 10.24 -19.16
CA THR A 41 2.01 9.69 -19.62
C THR A 41 0.96 10.81 -19.69
N ALA A 42 0.89 11.65 -18.67
CA ALA A 42 -0.01 12.81 -18.67
C ALA A 42 0.33 13.80 -19.80
N LEU A 43 1.62 14.07 -20.04
CA LEU A 43 2.06 14.96 -21.12
C LEU A 43 1.71 14.40 -22.50
N ILE A 44 1.91 13.10 -22.74
CA ILE A 44 1.55 12.43 -24.00
C ILE A 44 0.05 12.55 -24.28
N VAL A 45 -0.80 12.33 -23.28
CA VAL A 45 -2.26 12.48 -23.43
C VAL A 45 -2.64 13.93 -23.75
N LEU A 46 -2.05 14.90 -23.05
CA LEU A 46 -2.29 16.32 -23.30
C LEU A 46 -1.85 16.73 -24.72
N MET A 47 -0.65 16.33 -25.14
CA MET A 47 -0.12 16.61 -26.49
C MET A 47 -1.02 16.04 -27.59
N ALA A 48 -1.50 14.81 -27.42
CA ALA A 48 -2.41 14.18 -28.37
C ALA A 48 -3.73 14.96 -28.50
N GLN A 49 -4.31 15.41 -27.38
CA GLN A 49 -5.56 16.18 -27.40
C GLN A 49 -5.41 17.62 -27.88
N ILE A 50 -4.19 18.18 -27.87
CA ILE A 50 -3.87 19.45 -28.54
C ILE A 50 -3.76 19.26 -30.06
N GLY A 51 -3.60 18.03 -30.54
CA GLY A 51 -3.40 17.71 -31.96
C GLY A 51 -1.93 17.70 -32.39
N SER A 52 -1.00 17.60 -31.44
CA SER A 52 0.43 17.45 -31.72
C SER A 52 0.81 15.99 -31.94
N PHE A 53 1.91 15.75 -32.68
CA PHE A 53 2.61 14.47 -32.56
C PHE A 53 3.09 14.25 -31.13
N VAL A 54 3.18 12.98 -30.73
CA VAL A 54 3.59 12.55 -29.39
C VAL A 54 4.93 11.82 -29.42
N PRO A 55 5.73 11.88 -28.35
CA PRO A 55 7.04 11.23 -28.27
C PRO A 55 6.89 9.72 -27.95
N ALA A 56 6.35 8.95 -28.90
CA ALA A 56 6.20 7.50 -28.81
C ALA A 56 6.39 6.85 -30.18
N GLU A 57 6.81 5.59 -30.21
CA GLU A 57 6.86 4.80 -31.46
C GLU A 57 5.44 4.59 -32.04
N SER A 58 4.47 4.33 -31.16
CA SER A 58 3.05 4.31 -31.49
C SER A 58 2.21 4.75 -30.28
N ALA A 59 1.03 5.30 -30.52
CA ALA A 59 0.12 5.71 -29.45
C ALA A 59 -1.34 5.56 -29.89
N ASN A 60 -2.16 4.93 -29.04
CA ASN A 60 -3.61 4.89 -29.16
C ASN A 60 -4.21 5.50 -27.89
N ILE A 61 -4.75 6.71 -28.01
CA ILE A 61 -5.14 7.54 -26.86
C ILE A 61 -6.62 7.88 -27.00
N GLY A 62 -7.42 7.43 -26.03
CA GLY A 62 -8.82 7.84 -25.90
C GLY A 62 -8.92 9.26 -25.34
N ILE A 63 -10.00 9.97 -25.68
CA ILE A 63 -10.25 11.33 -25.19
C ILE A 63 -10.48 11.29 -23.68
N VAL A 64 -9.68 12.06 -22.96
CA VAL A 64 -9.77 12.30 -21.53
C VAL A 64 -10.44 13.64 -21.29
N ASP A 65 -11.40 13.69 -20.36
CA ASP A 65 -12.10 14.92 -20.00
C ASP A 65 -11.26 15.83 -19.10
N ARG A 66 -10.52 15.24 -18.16
CA ARG A 66 -9.63 15.93 -17.22
C ARG A 66 -8.43 15.07 -16.83
N ILE A 67 -7.27 15.70 -16.70
CA ILE A 67 -6.08 15.11 -16.09
C ILE A 67 -5.96 15.65 -14.68
N PHE A 68 -6.02 14.76 -13.69
CA PHE A 68 -5.83 15.09 -12.28
C PHE A 68 -4.45 14.62 -11.84
N THR A 69 -3.72 15.50 -11.15
CA THR A 69 -2.39 15.18 -10.64
C THR A 69 -2.29 15.50 -9.17
N ARG A 70 -1.88 14.52 -8.38
CA ARG A 70 -1.28 14.68 -7.06
C ARG A 70 0.16 14.24 -7.19
N VAL A 71 1.03 15.15 -7.62
CA VAL A 71 2.47 14.93 -7.71
C VAL A 71 3.08 15.96 -6.79
N GLY A 72 3.75 15.51 -5.71
CA GLY A 72 4.18 16.37 -4.61
C GLY A 72 4.83 17.66 -5.11
N ALA A 73 4.17 18.79 -4.82
CA ALA A 73 4.79 20.09 -4.94
C ALA A 73 5.78 20.23 -3.79
N SER A 74 7.00 20.69 -4.11
CA SER A 74 8.00 21.13 -3.13
C SER A 74 7.33 21.96 -2.05
N ASP A 75 7.50 21.51 -0.80
CA ASP A 75 6.86 22.02 0.42
C ASP A 75 6.60 23.54 0.37
N ASP A 76 5.36 23.93 0.05
CA ASP A 76 4.92 25.30 0.25
C ASP A 76 4.51 25.47 1.70
N LEU A 77 5.53 25.60 2.56
CA LEU A 77 5.41 25.80 3.99
C LEU A 77 4.77 27.17 4.35
N ALA A 78 4.47 28.02 3.36
CA ALA A 78 4.01 29.40 3.57
C ALA A 78 2.50 29.53 3.89
N SER A 79 1.71 28.47 3.77
CA SER A 79 0.23 28.54 3.87
C SER A 79 -0.34 28.37 5.28
N GLY A 80 0.47 28.02 6.28
CA GLY A 80 -0.01 27.76 7.66
C GLY A 80 -0.92 26.54 7.81
N GLN A 81 -1.11 25.74 6.75
CA GLN A 81 -1.84 24.48 6.79
C GLN A 81 -0.89 23.29 6.90
N SER A 82 -1.35 22.22 7.56
CA SER A 82 -0.62 20.94 7.58
C SER A 82 -0.45 20.43 6.16
N THR A 83 0.77 20.01 5.80
CA THR A 83 1.08 19.42 4.48
C THR A 83 0.17 18.23 4.17
N PHE A 84 -0.18 17.44 5.20
CA PHE A 84 -1.12 16.35 5.09
C PHE A 84 -2.56 16.82 4.82
N MET A 85 -2.99 17.94 5.40
CA MET A 85 -4.33 18.50 5.14
C MET A 85 -4.45 18.99 3.70
N VAL A 86 -3.40 19.64 3.17
CA VAL A 86 -3.34 20.06 1.75
C VAL A 86 -3.42 18.85 0.85
N GLU A 87 -2.63 17.81 1.14
CA GLU A 87 -2.67 16.53 0.42
C GLU A 87 -4.07 15.91 0.42
N MET A 88 -4.74 15.83 1.57
CA MET A 88 -6.09 15.27 1.66
C MET A 88 -7.13 16.12 0.93
N THR A 89 -6.96 17.44 0.92
CA THR A 89 -7.84 18.35 0.17
C THR A 89 -7.68 18.14 -1.34
N GLU A 90 -6.46 17.93 -1.82
CA GLU A 90 -6.18 17.59 -3.21
C GLU A 90 -6.82 16.25 -3.59
N VAL A 91 -6.62 15.20 -2.78
CA VAL A 91 -7.26 13.88 -3.00
C VAL A 91 -8.79 14.02 -3.01
N ALA A 92 -9.38 14.76 -2.06
CA ALA A 92 -10.81 14.98 -2.02
C ALA A 92 -11.33 15.72 -3.26
N ASN A 93 -10.58 16.71 -3.76
CA ASN A 93 -10.93 17.45 -4.98
C ASN A 93 -10.89 16.53 -6.22
N ILE A 94 -9.89 15.66 -6.29
CA ILE A 94 -9.75 14.66 -7.35
C ILE A 94 -10.97 13.72 -7.33
N LEU A 95 -11.26 13.09 -6.19
CA LEU A 95 -12.34 12.11 -6.08
C LEU A 95 -13.74 12.71 -6.33
N ARG A 96 -13.97 13.98 -5.98
CA ARG A 96 -15.25 14.65 -6.22
C ARG A 96 -15.49 15.03 -7.69
N ASN A 97 -14.43 15.30 -8.45
CA ASN A 97 -14.54 15.92 -9.77
C ASN A 97 -14.07 15.03 -10.92
N ALA A 98 -13.39 13.93 -10.62
CA ALA A 98 -13.02 12.93 -11.61
C ALA A 98 -14.25 12.18 -12.13
N THR A 99 -14.18 11.77 -13.39
CA THR A 99 -15.16 10.88 -14.01
C THR A 99 -14.45 9.62 -14.50
N LYS A 100 -15.21 8.62 -14.93
CA LYS A 100 -14.66 7.42 -15.60
C LYS A 100 -13.78 7.72 -16.83
N ASN A 101 -13.95 8.90 -17.43
CA ASN A 101 -13.17 9.33 -18.59
C ASN A 101 -11.91 10.12 -18.21
N SER A 102 -11.70 10.40 -16.92
CA SER A 102 -10.53 11.14 -16.43
C SER A 102 -9.28 10.26 -16.37
N LEU A 103 -8.12 10.91 -16.43
CA LEU A 103 -6.82 10.32 -16.14
C LEU A 103 -6.32 10.83 -14.78
N LEU A 104 -5.99 9.91 -13.89
CA LEU A 104 -5.54 10.19 -12.53
C LEU A 104 -4.05 9.83 -12.40
N ILE A 105 -3.27 10.77 -11.90
CA ILE A 105 -1.85 10.59 -11.59
C ILE A 105 -1.65 10.88 -10.10
N LEU A 106 -1.38 9.84 -9.31
CA LEU A 106 -1.30 9.92 -7.85
C LEU A 106 0.08 9.46 -7.39
N ASP A 107 0.82 10.31 -6.67
CA ASP A 107 2.16 10.05 -6.18
C ASP A 107 2.21 10.16 -4.65
N GLU A 108 2.58 9.06 -3.97
CA GLU A 108 2.82 8.98 -2.53
C GLU A 108 1.68 9.49 -1.62
N ILE A 109 0.43 9.12 -1.89
CA ILE A 109 -0.70 9.42 -0.99
C ILE A 109 -0.49 8.72 0.37
N GLY A 110 -0.75 9.44 1.47
CA GLY A 110 -0.73 8.93 2.84
C GLY A 110 0.60 9.14 3.56
N ARG A 111 1.62 9.72 2.92
CA ARG A 111 2.97 9.80 3.49
C ARG A 111 3.10 10.78 4.67
N GLY A 112 2.24 11.80 4.74
CA GLY A 112 2.30 12.86 5.77
C GLY A 112 1.71 12.50 7.14
N THR A 113 1.29 11.24 7.36
CA THR A 113 0.61 10.80 8.59
C THR A 113 1.18 9.49 9.13
N SER A 114 0.55 8.90 10.15
CA SER A 114 0.92 7.58 10.67
C SER A 114 0.91 6.54 9.55
N THR A 115 1.83 5.57 9.60
CA THR A 115 1.97 4.57 8.54
C THR A 115 0.68 3.78 8.29
N PHE A 116 -0.04 3.42 9.36
CA PHE A 116 -1.31 2.70 9.24
C PHE A 116 -2.46 3.56 8.72
N ASP A 117 -2.57 4.82 9.16
CA ASP A 117 -3.61 5.72 8.65
C ASP A 117 -3.37 6.03 7.17
N GLY A 118 -2.11 6.32 6.81
CA GLY A 118 -1.70 6.62 5.44
C GLY A 118 -1.97 5.46 4.50
N LEU A 119 -1.59 4.24 4.88
CA LEU A 119 -1.88 3.02 4.13
C LEU A 119 -3.39 2.81 3.97
N SER A 120 -4.16 2.94 5.06
CA SER A 120 -5.61 2.72 5.05
C SER A 120 -6.34 3.70 4.14
N ILE A 121 -5.92 4.98 4.15
CA ILE A 121 -6.46 5.99 3.25
C ILE A 121 -6.09 5.69 1.80
N ALA A 122 -4.81 5.44 1.51
CA ALA A 122 -4.34 5.14 0.15
C ALA A 122 -5.07 3.93 -0.44
N TRP A 123 -5.30 2.91 0.38
CA TRP A 123 -6.07 1.74 0.01
C TRP A 123 -7.52 2.07 -0.35
N ALA A 124 -8.24 2.76 0.54
CA ALA A 124 -9.63 3.13 0.32
C ALA A 124 -9.79 4.01 -0.93
N VAL A 125 -8.80 4.86 -1.21
CA VAL A 125 -8.73 5.66 -2.45
C VAL A 125 -8.61 4.76 -3.68
N VAL A 126 -7.73 3.76 -3.66
CA VAL A 126 -7.57 2.81 -4.78
C VAL A 126 -8.85 2.00 -5.00
N GLU A 127 -9.48 1.51 -3.94
CA GLU A 127 -10.77 0.80 -4.01
C GLU A 127 -11.86 1.65 -4.66
N HIS A 128 -11.97 2.92 -4.25
CA HIS A 128 -12.95 3.85 -4.81
C HIS A 128 -12.70 4.12 -6.29
N ILE A 129 -11.44 4.35 -6.68
CA ILE A 129 -11.05 4.66 -8.05
C ILE A 129 -11.23 3.46 -8.99
N ALA A 130 -10.81 2.28 -8.56
CA ALA A 130 -10.85 1.06 -9.38
C ALA A 130 -12.28 0.59 -9.66
N ASN A 131 -13.20 0.82 -8.70
CA ASN A 131 -14.58 0.36 -8.79
C ASN A 131 -15.36 1.13 -9.88
N LYS A 132 -15.74 0.43 -10.96
CA LYS A 132 -16.53 0.95 -12.08
C LYS A 132 -17.87 1.57 -11.69
N LYS A 133 -18.48 1.12 -10.59
CA LYS A 133 -19.77 1.65 -10.10
C LYS A 133 -19.61 2.96 -9.34
N LEU A 134 -18.42 3.25 -8.83
CA LEU A 134 -18.12 4.48 -8.09
C LEU A 134 -17.45 5.51 -9.00
N LEU A 135 -16.26 5.18 -9.52
CA LEU A 135 -15.51 6.08 -10.38
C LEU A 135 -15.03 5.38 -11.66
N GLY A 136 -14.25 4.31 -11.54
CA GLY A 136 -13.78 3.54 -12.68
C GLY A 136 -12.90 4.34 -13.65
N ALA A 137 -11.97 5.13 -13.12
CA ALA A 137 -11.11 6.01 -13.92
C ALA A 137 -9.70 5.44 -14.12
N LYS A 138 -9.08 5.78 -15.25
CA LYS A 138 -7.72 5.34 -15.60
C LYS A 138 -6.71 6.01 -14.68
N THR A 139 -5.84 5.23 -14.05
CA THR A 139 -5.01 5.73 -12.94
C THR A 139 -3.60 5.15 -12.96
N LEU A 140 -2.61 6.02 -12.77
CA LEU A 140 -1.26 5.66 -12.37
C LEU A 140 -1.07 6.06 -10.90
N PHE A 141 -0.79 5.10 -10.04
CA PHE A 141 -0.63 5.28 -8.60
C PHE A 141 0.77 4.87 -8.18
N ALA A 142 1.66 5.82 -7.94
CA ALA A 142 2.97 5.52 -7.36
C ALA A 142 2.90 5.50 -5.83
N THR A 143 3.48 4.46 -5.24
CA THR A 143 3.43 4.27 -3.79
C THR A 143 4.74 3.70 -3.23
N HIS A 144 4.94 3.94 -1.94
CA HIS A 144 5.95 3.26 -1.12
C HIS A 144 5.34 2.13 -0.27
N TYR A 145 4.02 2.03 -0.21
CA TYR A 145 3.30 0.95 0.47
C TYR A 145 3.33 -0.31 -0.39
N HIS A 146 4.18 -1.28 -0.03
CA HIS A 146 4.23 -2.57 -0.70
C HIS A 146 2.93 -3.37 -0.49
N GLU A 147 2.23 -3.12 0.61
CA GLU A 147 0.96 -3.75 0.98
C GLU A 147 -0.14 -3.49 -0.04
N LEU A 148 -0.08 -2.37 -0.78
CA LEU A 148 -1.04 -2.07 -1.85
C LEU A 148 -0.88 -3.00 -3.06
N THR A 149 0.27 -3.67 -3.22
CA THR A 149 0.45 -4.63 -4.32
C THR A 149 -0.49 -5.82 -4.22
N GLU A 150 -0.94 -6.15 -3.01
CA GLU A 150 -1.89 -7.23 -2.78
C GLU A 150 -3.31 -6.94 -3.32
N LEU A 151 -3.58 -5.72 -3.77
CA LEU A 151 -4.85 -5.34 -4.41
C LEU A 151 -5.01 -5.97 -5.80
N GLU A 152 -3.90 -6.25 -6.49
CA GLU A 152 -3.93 -7.02 -7.74
C GLU A 152 -4.50 -8.42 -7.46
N GLY A 153 -5.49 -8.83 -8.26
CA GLY A 153 -6.23 -10.08 -8.07
C GLY A 153 -7.38 -10.02 -7.07
N LYS A 154 -7.47 -8.95 -6.25
CA LYS A 154 -8.61 -8.71 -5.33
C LYS A 154 -9.57 -7.66 -5.87
N LEU A 155 -9.04 -6.63 -6.53
CA LEU A 155 -9.81 -5.59 -7.18
C LEU A 155 -9.72 -5.75 -8.70
N ASP A 156 -10.87 -5.72 -9.38
CA ASP A 156 -10.93 -5.77 -10.84
C ASP A 156 -10.30 -4.51 -11.46
N GLY A 157 -9.41 -4.72 -12.43
CA GLY A 157 -8.75 -3.63 -13.13
C GLY A 157 -7.51 -3.05 -12.44
N VAL A 158 -7.02 -3.65 -11.35
CA VAL A 158 -5.78 -3.23 -10.65
C VAL A 158 -4.61 -4.12 -11.06
N ASN A 159 -3.50 -3.52 -11.46
CA ASN A 159 -2.28 -4.21 -11.85
C ASN A 159 -1.04 -3.64 -11.20
N ASN A 160 -0.09 -4.52 -10.87
CA ASN A 160 1.18 -4.10 -10.29
C ASN A 160 2.24 -3.89 -11.35
N TYR A 161 3.01 -2.83 -11.13
CA TYR A 161 4.23 -2.55 -11.85
C TYR A 161 5.32 -2.12 -10.86
N CYS A 162 6.57 -2.40 -11.22
CA CYS A 162 7.72 -1.97 -10.46
C CYS A 162 8.82 -1.47 -11.40
N ILE A 163 9.77 -0.73 -10.83
CA ILE A 163 10.96 -0.32 -11.59
C ILE A 163 11.97 -1.45 -11.53
N ALA A 164 12.47 -1.86 -12.69
CA ALA A 164 13.50 -2.88 -12.80
C ALA A 164 14.81 -2.41 -12.12
N VAL A 165 15.27 -3.23 -11.18
CA VAL A 165 16.52 -3.06 -10.44
C VAL A 165 17.46 -4.18 -10.86
N LYS A 166 18.71 -3.84 -11.20
CA LYS A 166 19.77 -4.81 -11.44
C LYS A 166 20.75 -4.79 -10.27
N GLU A 167 20.85 -5.91 -9.56
CA GLU A 167 21.85 -6.12 -8.50
C GLU A 167 23.22 -6.46 -9.15
N GLN A 168 24.28 -5.81 -8.70
CA GLN A 168 25.68 -6.09 -9.06
C GLN A 168 26.50 -6.24 -7.78
N GLY A 169 26.57 -7.46 -7.25
CA GLY A 169 27.17 -7.70 -5.93
C GLY A 169 26.41 -6.96 -4.83
N ASP A 170 27.10 -6.09 -4.10
CA ASP A 170 26.50 -5.26 -3.05
C ASP A 170 25.92 -3.92 -3.56
N ASP A 171 26.00 -3.66 -4.87
CA ASP A 171 25.50 -2.43 -5.50
C ASP A 171 24.23 -2.70 -6.30
N ILE A 172 23.42 -1.66 -6.48
CA ILE A 172 22.20 -1.72 -7.29
C ILE A 172 22.24 -0.64 -8.38
N VAL A 173 21.71 -0.99 -9.55
CA VAL A 173 21.54 -0.06 -10.67
C VAL A 173 20.06 -0.01 -11.04
N PHE A 174 19.48 1.18 -11.00
CA PHE A 174 18.12 1.41 -11.46
C PHE A 174 18.08 1.50 -12.98
N LEU A 175 17.41 0.55 -13.61
CA LEU A 175 17.32 0.50 -15.08
C LEU A 175 16.32 1.52 -15.63
N ARG A 176 15.55 2.20 -14.77
CA ARG A 176 14.49 3.16 -15.14
C ARG A 176 13.43 2.56 -16.09
N LYS A 177 13.35 1.22 -16.16
CA LYS A 177 12.37 0.47 -16.95
C LYS A 177 11.23 0.02 -16.04
N ILE A 178 9.99 0.29 -16.43
CA ILE A 178 8.78 -0.20 -15.78
C ILE A 178 8.52 -1.63 -16.26
N VAL A 179 8.34 -2.54 -15.32
CA VAL A 179 8.05 -3.96 -15.57
C VAL A 179 6.82 -4.38 -14.76
N ALA A 180 6.07 -5.35 -15.26
CA ALA A 180 4.91 -5.88 -14.55
C ALA A 180 5.34 -6.66 -13.28
N GLY A 181 4.52 -6.58 -12.24
CA GLY A 181 4.76 -7.20 -10.93
C GLY A 181 4.95 -6.20 -9.80
N GLY A 182 4.83 -6.67 -8.56
CA GLY A 182 5.18 -5.90 -7.37
C GLY A 182 6.69 -5.83 -7.17
N ALA A 183 7.15 -4.88 -6.36
CA ALA A 183 8.54 -4.88 -5.89
C ALA A 183 8.69 -5.87 -4.72
N ASP A 184 9.49 -6.92 -4.91
CA ASP A 184 9.73 -7.99 -3.90
C ASP A 184 10.66 -7.56 -2.76
N LYS A 185 11.38 -6.44 -2.91
CA LYS A 185 12.35 -5.95 -1.91
C LYS A 185 12.31 -4.43 -1.78
N SER A 186 12.52 -3.95 -0.57
CA SER A 186 12.76 -2.52 -0.29
C SER A 186 14.26 -2.23 -0.35
N TYR A 187 14.69 -1.34 -1.24
CA TYR A 187 16.10 -1.02 -1.48
C TYR A 187 16.62 0.20 -0.70
N GLY A 188 15.98 0.54 0.43
CA GLY A 188 16.25 1.79 1.16
C GLY A 188 17.70 1.94 1.62
N ILE A 189 18.30 0.88 2.16
CA ILE A 189 19.70 0.88 2.63
C ILE A 189 20.66 0.97 1.45
N GLN A 190 20.37 0.30 0.34
CA GLN A 190 21.17 0.34 -0.87
C GLN A 190 21.13 1.72 -1.54
N VAL A 191 19.98 2.41 -1.50
CA VAL A 191 19.87 3.82 -1.92
C VAL A 191 20.70 4.73 -1.01
N ALA A 192 20.69 4.49 0.31
CA ALA A 192 21.54 5.24 1.24
C ALA A 192 23.05 5.01 0.96
N LYS A 193 23.44 3.80 0.56
CA LYS A 193 24.81 3.49 0.12
C LYS A 193 25.20 4.29 -1.13
N LEU A 194 24.32 4.37 -2.13
CA LEU A 194 24.52 5.19 -3.33
C LEU A 194 24.64 6.68 -3.00
N ALA A 195 23.92 7.16 -1.99
CA ALA A 195 24.01 8.53 -1.49
C ALA A 195 25.30 8.83 -0.70
N GLY A 196 26.16 7.84 -0.46
CA GLY A 196 27.43 8.00 0.23
C GLY A 196 27.32 7.98 1.76
N VAL A 197 26.24 7.39 2.32
CA VAL A 197 26.11 7.23 3.77
C VAL A 197 27.26 6.35 4.31
N PRO A 198 27.90 6.71 5.44
CA PRO A 198 29.05 5.98 5.96
C PRO A 198 28.77 4.48 6.20
N LYS A 199 29.77 3.64 5.90
CA LYS A 199 29.67 2.17 6.02
C LYS A 199 29.24 1.69 7.40
N GLU A 200 29.68 2.36 8.46
CA GLU A 200 29.31 2.01 9.84
C GLU A 200 27.81 2.21 10.11
N VAL A 201 27.22 3.29 9.58
CA VAL A 201 25.79 3.57 9.67
C VAL A 201 25.00 2.55 8.85
N LEU A 202 25.45 2.22 7.63
CA LEU A 202 24.82 1.21 6.80
C LEU A 202 24.85 -0.19 7.45
N LYS A 203 25.98 -0.55 8.07
CA LYS A 203 26.10 -1.82 8.81
C LYS A 203 25.07 -1.87 9.95
N ARG A 204 24.98 -0.79 10.74
CA ARG A 204 24.01 -0.70 11.84
C ARG A 204 22.56 -0.74 11.34
N ALA A 205 22.26 -0.07 10.23
CA ALA A 205 20.94 -0.08 9.62
C ALA A 205 20.53 -1.50 9.17
N ASN A 206 21.45 -2.26 8.58
CA ASN A 206 21.20 -3.66 8.20
C ASN A 206 20.90 -4.54 9.42
N GLU A 207 21.67 -4.40 10.52
CA GLU A 207 21.39 -5.12 11.77
C GLU A 207 19.99 -4.80 12.31
N LEU A 208 19.60 -3.53 12.30
CA LEU A 208 18.29 -3.09 12.79
C LEU A 208 17.13 -3.60 11.93
N VAL A 209 17.26 -3.62 10.61
CA VAL A 209 16.21 -4.17 9.72
C VAL A 209 16.00 -5.65 10.00
N VAL A 210 17.06 -6.42 10.21
CA VAL A 210 16.96 -7.84 10.60
C VAL A 210 16.30 -8.00 11.98
N GLN A 211 16.63 -7.13 12.94
CA GLN A 211 16.00 -7.17 14.26
C GLN A 211 14.51 -6.82 14.22
N LEU A 212 14.12 -5.78 13.47
CA LEU A 212 12.74 -5.32 13.35
C LEU A 212 11.88 -6.35 12.60
N SER A 213 12.37 -6.88 11.47
CA SER A 213 11.67 -7.94 10.75
C SER A 213 11.46 -9.19 11.61
N ASN A 214 12.47 -9.61 12.37
CA ASN A 214 12.34 -10.73 13.31
C ASN A 214 11.39 -10.43 14.48
N GLN A 215 11.30 -9.18 14.94
CA GLN A 215 10.35 -8.79 15.98
C GLN A 215 8.90 -8.77 15.47
N ASP A 216 8.67 -8.32 14.25
CA ASP A 216 7.35 -8.35 13.62
C ASP A 216 6.91 -9.79 13.38
N ILE A 217 7.81 -10.65 12.90
CA ILE A 217 7.57 -12.10 12.80
C ILE A 217 7.31 -12.71 14.18
N SER A 218 8.09 -12.35 15.21
CA SER A 218 7.95 -12.92 16.57
C SER A 218 6.68 -12.44 17.28
N LYS A 219 6.24 -11.20 17.07
CA LYS A 219 4.95 -10.70 17.60
C LYS A 219 3.78 -11.36 16.89
N ASN A 220 3.90 -11.61 15.59
CA ASN A 220 2.90 -12.35 14.82
C ASN A 220 2.88 -13.85 15.17
N ALA A 221 4.05 -14.47 15.37
CA ALA A 221 4.18 -15.85 15.83
C ALA A 221 3.67 -16.04 17.26
N LYS A 222 3.83 -15.05 18.16
CA LYS A 222 3.20 -15.08 19.49
C LYS A 222 1.68 -14.95 19.42
N LYS A 223 1.13 -14.10 18.54
CA LYS A 223 -0.32 -14.04 18.30
C LYS A 223 -0.89 -15.34 17.72
N ILE A 224 -0.12 -16.04 16.88
CA ILE A 224 -0.49 -17.35 16.31
C ILE A 224 -0.29 -18.48 17.36
N ALA A 225 0.74 -18.40 18.20
CA ALA A 225 0.99 -19.37 19.27
C ALA A 225 -0.01 -19.22 20.44
N ASP A 226 -0.46 -18.01 20.76
CA ASP A 226 -1.49 -17.75 21.77
C ASP A 226 -2.89 -18.18 21.29
N SER A 227 -3.08 -18.38 19.97
CA SER A 227 -4.32 -18.92 19.37
C SER A 227 -4.25 -20.42 19.04
N HIS A 228 -3.06 -21.04 19.05
CA HIS A 228 -2.90 -22.47 18.78
C HIS A 228 -1.87 -23.15 19.69
N VAL A 229 -2.22 -23.39 20.96
CA VAL A 229 -1.67 -24.53 21.71
C VAL A 229 -2.77 -25.24 22.48
N LYS A 230 -3.46 -26.17 21.78
CA LYS A 230 -3.80 -27.52 22.28
C LYS A 230 -4.39 -28.39 21.16
N LYS A 231 -3.54 -29.07 20.39
CA LYS A 231 -3.39 -30.54 20.37
C LYS A 231 -2.51 -31.00 19.21
N GLU A 232 -1.84 -32.11 19.50
CA GLU A 232 -0.72 -32.74 18.79
C GLU A 232 -1.08 -33.53 17.52
N LYS A 233 -0.04 -33.68 16.66
CA LYS A 233 0.37 -34.86 15.85
C LYS A 233 -0.47 -35.30 14.63
N GLN A 234 0.06 -35.11 13.40
CA GLN A 234 0.77 -36.14 12.58
C GLN A 234 1.08 -35.70 11.13
N GLU A 235 2.34 -35.94 10.74
CA GLU A 235 2.97 -36.36 9.46
C GLU A 235 2.65 -35.78 8.04
N HIS A 236 3.77 -35.33 7.42
CA HIS A 236 4.19 -35.33 5.99
C HIS A 236 3.38 -34.48 4.96
N GLU A 237 3.97 -33.52 4.22
CA GLU A 237 5.01 -33.68 3.19
C GLU A 237 5.85 -32.41 2.93
N LYS A 238 7.03 -32.61 2.33
CA LYS A 238 8.06 -31.61 1.98
C LYS A 238 7.66 -30.76 0.77
N VAL A 239 7.63 -29.43 0.91
CA VAL A 239 7.89 -28.48 -0.19
C VAL A 239 8.71 -27.29 0.34
N SER A 240 9.59 -26.80 -0.53
CA SER A 240 10.67 -25.81 -0.41
C SER A 240 10.55 -24.67 0.61
N LYS A 241 11.67 -24.45 1.30
CA LYS A 241 12.01 -23.27 2.10
C LYS A 241 12.12 -22.01 1.24
N ASP A 242 11.86 -20.90 1.91
CA ASP A 242 12.01 -19.50 1.54
C ASP A 242 10.70 -18.83 1.07
N VAL A 243 10.43 -17.68 1.68
CA VAL A 243 9.23 -16.80 1.59
C VAL A 243 8.10 -17.10 2.57
N GLU A 244 8.38 -16.95 3.87
CA GLU A 244 7.35 -16.65 4.88
C GLU A 244 7.88 -15.54 5.80
N GLY A 245 7.63 -14.30 5.40
CA GLY A 245 8.16 -13.13 6.11
C GLY A 245 7.41 -11.86 5.80
N GLN A 246 6.08 -11.93 5.63
CA GLN A 246 5.17 -10.79 5.57
C GLN A 246 3.74 -11.35 5.64
N LEU A 247 3.15 -11.36 6.85
CA LEU A 247 1.74 -11.71 7.00
C LEU A 247 0.90 -10.57 6.41
N SER A 248 0.09 -10.90 5.41
CA SER A 248 -0.84 -10.01 4.71
C SER A 248 -1.74 -9.23 5.68
N PHE A 249 -1.74 -7.89 5.52
CA PHE A 249 -2.61 -6.93 6.21
C PHE A 249 -4.10 -7.32 6.16
N PHE A 250 -4.49 -8.16 5.18
CA PHE A 250 -5.84 -8.70 5.05
C PHE A 250 -6.27 -9.61 6.20
N THR A 251 -5.35 -10.27 6.91
CA THR A 251 -5.73 -11.09 8.07
C THR A 251 -6.24 -10.21 9.21
N MET A 252 -5.79 -8.94 9.29
CA MET A 252 -6.27 -7.96 10.27
C MET A 252 -7.58 -7.26 9.86
N LEU A 253 -7.85 -7.13 8.55
CA LEU A 253 -9.02 -6.42 8.02
C LEU A 253 -10.19 -7.30 7.63
N LYS A 254 -10.07 -8.63 7.69
CA LYS A 254 -11.28 -9.46 7.64
C LYS A 254 -12.14 -9.07 8.84
N PRO A 255 -13.42 -8.70 8.66
CA PRO A 255 -14.32 -8.67 9.80
C PRO A 255 -14.29 -10.08 10.35
N GLU A 256 -13.77 -10.24 11.56
CA GLU A 256 -13.92 -11.48 12.30
C GLU A 256 -15.39 -11.84 12.18
N LYS A 257 -15.70 -12.99 11.57
CA LYS A 257 -17.00 -13.60 11.78
C LYS A 257 -17.12 -13.66 13.28
N GLN A 258 -18.04 -12.87 13.84
CA GLN A 258 -18.34 -12.82 15.26
C GLN A 258 -18.38 -14.25 15.78
N GLU A 259 -17.31 -14.67 16.45
CA GLU A 259 -17.44 -15.72 17.46
C GLU A 259 -18.24 -15.04 18.56
N ASN A 260 -19.56 -15.21 18.49
CA ASN A 260 -20.54 -14.76 19.46
C ASN A 260 -20.04 -15.06 20.88
N ASN A 261 -19.49 -14.05 21.54
CA ASN A 261 -19.08 -14.17 22.92
C ASN A 261 -20.26 -13.72 23.78
N GLU A 262 -21.30 -14.55 23.85
CA GLU A 262 -22.56 -14.28 24.58
C GLU A 262 -22.33 -13.81 26.03
N ILE A 263 -21.20 -14.19 26.62
CA ILE A 263 -20.77 -13.80 27.97
C ILE A 263 -20.40 -12.31 28.02
N ILE A 264 -19.77 -11.75 26.97
CA ILE A 264 -19.37 -10.34 26.91
C ILE A 264 -20.61 -9.45 26.83
N ASP A 265 -21.55 -9.78 25.95
CA ASP A 265 -22.83 -9.06 25.82
C ASP A 265 -23.66 -9.08 27.11
N GLU A 266 -23.57 -10.17 27.88
CA GLU A 266 -24.29 -10.31 29.15
C GLU A 266 -23.63 -9.48 30.26
N ILE A 267 -22.30 -9.32 30.24
CA ILE A 267 -21.57 -8.45 31.17
C ILE A 267 -21.86 -6.97 30.90
N GLU A 268 -21.89 -6.54 29.64
CA GLU A 268 -22.16 -5.14 29.29
C GLU A 268 -23.54 -4.64 29.73
N LYS A 269 -24.51 -5.56 29.88
CA LYS A 269 -25.89 -5.24 30.27
C LYS A 269 -26.12 -5.21 31.78
N LEU A 270 -25.11 -5.52 32.60
CA LEU A 270 -25.25 -5.53 34.06
C LEU A 270 -25.07 -4.13 34.65
N ASP A 271 -26.05 -3.67 35.41
CA ASP A 271 -25.93 -2.45 36.21
C ASP A 271 -25.34 -2.78 37.59
N ILE A 272 -24.01 -2.71 37.67
CA ILE A 272 -23.25 -3.00 38.88
C ILE A 272 -23.62 -2.05 40.04
N THR A 273 -24.13 -0.85 39.74
CA THR A 273 -24.39 0.17 40.76
C THR A 273 -25.65 -0.09 41.57
N GLN A 274 -26.60 -0.87 41.03
CA GLN A 274 -27.87 -1.18 41.67
C GLN A 274 -27.99 -2.62 42.17
N MET A 275 -26.96 -3.44 41.96
CA MET A 275 -26.96 -4.83 42.42
C MET A 275 -26.57 -4.94 43.89
N THR A 276 -27.25 -5.83 44.62
CA THR A 276 -26.78 -6.20 45.96
C THR A 276 -25.53 -7.08 45.85
N PRO A 277 -24.66 -7.11 46.87
CA PRO A 277 -23.48 -7.98 46.87
C PRO A 277 -23.80 -9.46 46.63
N MET A 278 -24.99 -9.92 47.06
CA MET A 278 -25.42 -11.30 46.87
C MET A 278 -25.84 -11.57 45.41
N ASP A 279 -26.50 -10.61 44.76
CA ASP A 279 -26.87 -10.70 43.35
C ASP A 279 -25.63 -10.71 42.44
N ALA A 280 -24.65 -9.86 42.75
CA ALA A 280 -23.37 -9.83 42.04
C ALA A 280 -22.66 -11.19 42.11
N MET A 281 -22.65 -11.83 43.30
CA MET A 281 -22.03 -13.14 43.48
C MET A 281 -22.77 -14.24 42.71
N ASN A 282 -24.10 -14.20 42.66
CA ASN A 282 -24.92 -15.13 41.90
C ASN A 282 -24.73 -14.98 40.39
N VAL A 283 -24.59 -13.75 39.89
CA VAL A 283 -24.33 -13.48 38.46
C VAL A 283 -22.92 -13.95 38.07
N LEU A 284 -21.91 -13.65 38.88
CA LEU A 284 -20.54 -14.16 38.67
C LEU A 284 -20.50 -15.68 38.62
N TYR A 285 -21.25 -16.36 39.51
CA TYR A 285 -21.35 -17.81 39.49
C TYR A 285 -22.00 -18.34 38.20
N LYS A 286 -23.06 -17.70 37.70
CA LYS A 286 -23.70 -18.06 36.43
C LYS A 286 -22.77 -17.88 35.23
N LEU A 287 -22.07 -16.75 35.15
CA LEU A 287 -21.09 -16.47 34.08
C LEU A 287 -19.96 -17.49 34.12
N GLN A 288 -19.47 -17.87 35.31
CA GLN A 288 -18.44 -18.90 35.46
C GLN A 288 -18.92 -20.27 34.99
N GLN A 289 -20.17 -20.65 35.25
CA GLN A 289 -20.75 -21.92 34.79
C GLN A 289 -20.88 -21.94 33.26
N LYS A 290 -21.36 -20.85 32.64
CA LYS A 290 -21.43 -20.73 31.17
C LYS A 290 -20.03 -20.82 30.54
N ALA A 291 -19.05 -20.12 31.08
CA ALA A 291 -17.66 -20.17 30.61
C ALA A 291 -17.04 -21.58 30.73
N LYS A 292 -17.47 -22.39 31.72
CA LYS A 292 -17.04 -23.79 31.84
C LYS A 292 -17.74 -24.72 30.84
N GLN A 293 -18.98 -24.41 30.44
CA GLN A 293 -19.73 -25.20 29.44
C GLN A 293 -19.29 -24.91 27.99
N MET A 294 -18.70 -23.74 27.74
CA MET A 294 -18.09 -23.37 26.46
C MET A 294 -16.66 -23.93 26.27
N LYS A 295 -16.13 -24.68 27.25
CA LYS A 295 -14.85 -25.42 27.17
C LYS A 295 -15.08 -26.89 26.85
#